data_AF-A0A1H3Z5Y9-F1
#
_entry.id   AF-A0A1H3Z5Y9-F1
#
_cell.length_a   1.000
_cell.length_b   1.000
_cell.length_c   1.000
_cell.angle_alpha   90.00
_cell.angle_beta   90.00
_cell.angle_gamma   90.00
#
_symmetry.space_group_name_H-M   'P 1'
#
loop_
_entity.id
_entity.type
_entity.pdbx_description
1 polymer ?
#
loop_
_entity_poly.entity_id
_entity_poly.type
_entity_poly.pdbx_seq_one_letter_code
_entity_poly.pdbx_strand_id
1 'polypeptide(L)'
;MLLALAMILSYVEAMIPINIGVPGVKLGLPNIVTVIGLYTLGAVPTLIISFLRILLVSFMFGNTMTLAYSLSGFALSFITMTILIKIGGFQRTVVSITGGVMHNVGQLLAAVILLHSDALYFYLPVLMVAGVVAGALIGLVSGLIADRIKLYLRQAQTL
;
A
#
# COMPACT_ATOMS: atom_id res chain seq x y z
N MET A 1 10.49 -14.28 -0.67
CA MET A 1 10.97 -13.28 -1.66
C MET A 1 10.15 -11.99 -1.66
N LEU A 2 8.83 -12.02 -1.86
CA LEU A 2 8.01 -10.80 -1.87
C LEU A 2 8.11 -9.96 -0.58
N LEU A 3 8.18 -10.60 0.58
CA LEU A 3 8.41 -9.89 1.86
C LEU A 3 9.73 -9.11 1.83
N ALA A 4 10.82 -9.71 1.36
CA ALA A 4 12.11 -9.04 1.24
C ALA A 4 12.04 -7.86 0.25
N LEU A 5 11.37 -8.03 -0.89
CA LEU A 5 11.13 -6.93 -1.83
C LEU A 5 10.34 -5.80 -1.17
N ALA A 6 9.30 -6.13 -0.40
CA ALA A 6 8.49 -5.14 0.30
C ALA A 6 9.30 -4.40 1.37
N MET A 7 10.20 -5.08 2.07
CA MET A 7 11.14 -4.48 3.02
C MET A 7 12.10 -3.51 2.31
N ILE A 8 12.70 -3.91 1.18
CA ILE A 8 13.60 -3.05 0.40
C ILE A 8 12.87 -1.79 -0.08
N LEU A 9 11.67 -1.93 -0.66
CA LEU A 9 10.88 -0.78 -1.09
C LEU A 9 10.47 0.12 0.09
N SER A 10 10.19 -0.46 1.26
CA SER A 10 9.89 0.32 2.48
C SER A 10 11.12 1.08 2.98
N TYR A 11 12.30 0.49 2.87
CA TYR A 11 13.56 1.13 3.22
C TYR A 11 13.88 2.28 2.26
N VAL A 12 13.78 2.04 0.95
CA VAL A 12 13.95 3.09 -0.07
C VAL A 12 12.99 4.25 0.19
N GLU A 13 11.71 3.96 0.44
CA GLU A 13 10.71 4.98 0.79
C GLU A 13 11.09 5.76 2.05
N ALA A 14 11.61 5.10 3.09
CA ALA A 14 12.03 5.76 4.33
C ALA A 14 13.22 6.71 4.13
N MET A 15 14.03 6.52 3.08
CA MET A 15 15.15 7.40 2.74
C MET A 15 14.71 8.65 1.95
N ILE A 16 13.48 8.71 1.45
CA ILE A 16 12.97 9.87 0.73
C ILE A 16 12.25 10.80 1.73
N PRO A 17 12.81 11.98 2.07
CA PRO A 17 12.22 12.89 3.04
C PRO A 17 11.04 13.64 2.42
N ILE A 18 9.88 12.98 2.36
CA ILE A 18 8.62 13.60 1.92
C ILE A 18 7.87 14.08 3.14
N ASN A 19 7.74 15.41 3.28
CA ASN A 19 6.91 16.03 4.30
C ASN A 19 5.82 16.87 3.62
N ILE A 20 4.63 16.27 3.49
CA ILE A 20 3.44 16.90 2.88
C ILE A 20 2.59 17.64 3.92
N GLY A 21 3.16 17.95 5.10
CA GLY A 21 2.49 18.65 6.19
C GLY A 21 1.71 17.74 7.15
N VAL A 22 1.51 16.46 6.81
CA VAL A 22 0.93 15.45 7.72
C VAL A 22 2.02 14.46 8.15
N PRO A 23 2.29 14.34 9.47
CA PRO A 23 3.25 13.36 9.98
C PRO A 23 2.88 11.93 9.58
N GLY A 24 3.83 11.21 8.98
CA GLY A 24 3.68 9.78 8.68
C GLY A 24 3.09 9.44 7.31
N VAL A 25 2.73 10.43 6.49
CA VAL A 25 2.31 10.19 5.10
C VAL A 25 3.53 9.85 4.24
N LYS A 26 3.42 8.76 3.48
CA LYS A 26 4.48 8.25 2.59
C LYS A 26 3.95 8.06 1.16
N LEU A 27 4.82 7.73 0.22
CA LEU A 27 4.46 7.48 -1.19
C LEU A 27 3.58 6.23 -1.37
N GLY A 28 3.68 5.26 -0.47
CA GLY A 28 3.06 3.95 -0.61
C GLY A 28 3.83 3.01 -1.55
N LEU A 29 5.14 3.20 -1.78
CA LEU A 29 5.94 2.27 -2.62
C LEU A 29 5.78 0.80 -2.24
N PRO A 30 5.70 0.43 -0.94
CA PRO A 30 5.49 -0.95 -0.54
C PRO A 30 4.15 -1.55 -1.00
N ASN A 31 3.17 -0.73 -1.37
CA ASN A 31 1.89 -1.20 -1.89
C ASN A 31 2.01 -1.83 -3.28
N ILE A 32 3.12 -1.60 -4.02
CA ILE A 32 3.42 -2.37 -5.25
C ILE A 32 3.38 -3.87 -4.95
N VAL A 33 4.01 -4.30 -3.84
CA VAL A 33 4.02 -5.71 -3.44
C VAL A 33 2.65 -6.17 -2.99
N THR A 34 1.87 -5.32 -2.33
CA THR A 34 0.50 -5.63 -1.93
C THR A 34 -0.40 -5.86 -3.14
N VAL A 35 -0.33 -5.01 -4.17
CA VAL A 35 -1.11 -5.20 -5.41
C VAL A 35 -0.65 -6.45 -6.17
N ILE A 36 0.66 -6.64 -6.35
CA ILE A 36 1.21 -7.85 -6.99
C ILE A 36 0.74 -9.10 -6.23
N GLY A 37 0.87 -9.10 -4.90
CA GLY A 37 0.45 -10.21 -4.05
C GLY A 37 -1.04 -10.53 -4.21
N LEU A 38 -1.91 -9.51 -4.17
CA LEU A 38 -3.35 -9.71 -4.33
C LEU A 38 -3.70 -10.38 -5.65
N TYR A 39 -3.02 -10.02 -6.75
CA TYR A 39 -3.29 -10.58 -8.08
C TYR A 39 -2.55 -11.90 -8.39
N THR A 40 -1.53 -12.27 -7.61
CA THR A 40 -0.69 -13.46 -7.90
C THR A 40 -0.79 -14.55 -6.83
N LEU A 41 -0.81 -14.19 -5.55
CA LEU A 41 -0.86 -15.11 -4.41
C LEU A 41 -2.24 -15.18 -3.75
N GLY A 42 -3.09 -14.18 -3.99
CA GLY A 42 -4.39 -14.03 -3.34
C GLY A 42 -4.31 -13.28 -2.00
N ALA A 43 -5.47 -13.11 -1.36
CA ALA A 43 -5.62 -12.23 -0.21
C ALA A 43 -4.83 -12.70 1.03
N VAL A 44 -4.99 -13.96 1.45
CA VAL A 44 -4.42 -14.46 2.72
C VAL A 44 -2.87 -14.37 2.75
N PRO A 45 -2.13 -14.85 1.74
CA PRO A 45 -0.67 -14.72 1.75
C PRO A 45 -0.21 -13.26 1.72
N THR A 46 -0.92 -12.40 0.99
CA THR A 46 -0.60 -10.98 0.87
C THR A 46 -0.82 -10.21 2.17
N LEU A 47 -1.87 -10.58 2.92
CA LEU A 47 -2.14 -10.04 4.25
C LEU A 47 -0.96 -10.34 5.18
N ILE A 48 -0.53 -11.61 5.24
CA ILE A 48 0.59 -12.04 6.09
C ILE A 48 1.88 -11.30 5.72
N ILE A 49 2.21 -11.24 4.43
CA ILE A 49 3.42 -10.55 3.94
C ILE A 49 3.39 -9.06 4.31
N SER A 50 2.28 -8.38 4.04
CA SER A 50 2.17 -6.93 4.29
C SER A 50 2.14 -6.62 5.78
N PHE A 51 1.49 -7.45 6.59
CA PHE A 51 1.45 -7.31 8.04
C PHE A 51 2.83 -7.50 8.67
N LEU A 52 3.54 -8.58 8.31
CA LEU A 52 4.91 -8.82 8.77
C LEU A 52 5.83 -7.68 8.37
N ARG A 53 5.74 -7.19 7.13
CA ARG A 53 6.49 -6.01 6.67
C ARG A 53 6.22 -4.81 7.57
N ILE A 54 4.95 -4.48 7.86
CA ILE A 54 4.60 -3.33 8.70
C ILE A 54 5.21 -3.45 10.09
N LEU A 55 5.13 -4.63 10.71
CA LEU A 55 5.78 -4.89 12.00
C LEU A 55 7.29 -4.67 11.90
N LEU A 56 7.96 -5.37 10.98
CA LEU A 56 9.42 -5.30 10.83
C LEU A 56 9.92 -3.88 10.54
N VAL A 57 9.27 -3.15 9.62
CA VAL A 57 9.63 -1.77 9.30
C VAL A 57 9.44 -0.86 10.50
N SER A 58 8.34 -1.03 11.26
CA SER A 58 8.07 -0.19 12.43
C SER A 58 9.06 -0.46 13.56
N PHE A 59 9.51 -1.70 13.74
CA PHE A 59 10.53 -2.04 14.72
C PHE A 59 11.94 -1.58 14.31
N MET A 60 12.28 -1.63 13.03
CA MET A 60 13.63 -1.31 12.54
C MET A 60 13.84 0.19 12.32
N PHE A 61 12.84 0.88 11.76
CA PHE A 61 12.96 2.25 11.26
C PHE A 61 11.91 3.21 11.82
N GLY A 62 11.01 2.72 12.67
CA GLY A 62 9.83 3.44 13.11
C GLY A 62 9.68 3.55 14.63
N ASN A 63 8.48 3.96 15.02
CA ASN A 63 8.00 4.02 16.39
C ASN A 63 6.52 3.59 16.44
N THR A 64 5.91 3.61 17.63
CA THR A 64 4.50 3.24 17.84
C THR A 64 3.52 4.04 16.97
N MET A 65 3.80 5.32 16.70
CA MET A 65 2.96 6.16 15.83
C MET A 65 3.02 5.71 14.38
N THR A 66 4.23 5.45 13.87
CA THR A 66 4.41 4.94 12.49
C THR A 66 3.76 3.58 12.30
N LEU A 67 3.76 2.73 13.35
CA LEU A 67 3.08 1.44 13.35
C LEU A 67 1.57 1.63 13.22
N ALA A 68 0.99 2.48 14.07
CA ALA A 68 -0.44 2.76 14.07
C ALA A 68 -0.93 3.33 12.73
N TYR A 69 -0.20 4.31 12.17
CA TYR A 69 -0.52 4.88 10.86
C TYR A 69 -0.45 3.83 9.76
N SER A 70 0.64 3.06 9.71
CA SER A 70 0.84 2.04 8.67
C SER A 70 -0.19 0.92 8.75
N LEU A 71 -0.56 0.48 9.95
CA LEU A 71 -1.60 -0.54 10.15
C LEU A 71 -2.98 -0.02 9.73
N SER A 72 -3.35 1.19 10.15
CA SER A 72 -4.65 1.77 9.82
C SER A 72 -4.81 1.98 8.31
N GLY A 73 -3.81 2.60 7.67
CA GLY A 73 -3.78 2.76 6.22
C GLY A 73 -3.80 1.44 5.47
N PHE A 74 -3.00 0.46 5.93
CA PHE A 74 -2.99 -0.87 5.32
C PHE A 74 -4.34 -1.58 5.46
N ALA A 75 -4.97 -1.57 6.64
CA ALA A 75 -6.23 -2.25 6.87
C ALA A 75 -7.33 -1.72 5.92
N LEU A 76 -7.51 -0.40 5.86
CA LEU A 76 -8.50 0.22 4.98
C LEU A 76 -8.21 -0.03 3.50
N SER A 77 -6.95 0.16 3.07
CA SER A 77 -6.54 -0.13 1.70
C SER A 77 -6.73 -1.59 1.32
N PHE A 78 -6.34 -2.53 2.19
CA PHE A 78 -6.34 -3.95 1.89
C PHE A 78 -7.77 -4.50 1.82
N ILE A 79 -8.65 -4.08 2.74
CA ILE A 79 -10.06 -4.47 2.75
C ILE A 79 -10.74 -3.96 1.48
N THR A 80 -10.58 -2.67 1.15
CA THR A 80 -11.21 -2.08 -0.04
C THR A 80 -10.72 -2.72 -1.32
N MET A 81 -9.41 -2.90 -1.50
CA MET A 81 -8.86 -3.61 -2.67
C MET A 81 -9.39 -5.05 -2.77
N THR A 82 -9.45 -5.78 -1.66
CA THR A 82 -9.94 -7.18 -1.65
C THR A 82 -11.41 -7.25 -2.02
N ILE A 83 -12.24 -6.33 -1.53
CA ILE A 83 -13.66 -6.24 -1.89
C ILE A 83 -13.82 -5.94 -3.39
N LEU A 84 -13.10 -4.95 -3.92
CA LEU A 84 -13.18 -4.59 -5.35
C LEU A 84 -12.77 -5.75 -6.25
N ILE A 85 -11.72 -6.49 -5.88
CA ILE A 85 -11.27 -7.68 -6.63
C ILE A 85 -12.35 -8.77 -6.60
N LYS A 86 -13.02 -8.98 -5.46
CA LYS A 86 -14.10 -9.98 -5.33
C LYS A 86 -15.35 -9.61 -6.12
N ILE A 87 -15.72 -8.33 -6.17
CA ILE A 87 -16.84 -7.84 -7.00
C ILE A 87 -16.55 -8.08 -8.49
N GLY A 88 -15.28 -7.94 -8.89
CA GLY A 88 -14.87 -8.09 -10.29
C GLY A 88 -15.23 -6.87 -11.15
N GLY A 89 -14.85 -6.89 -12.42
CA GLY A 89 -15.15 -5.82 -13.39
C GLY A 89 -14.25 -4.58 -13.34
N PHE A 90 -13.37 -4.47 -12.33
CA PHE A 90 -12.44 -3.34 -12.21
C PHE A 90 -11.06 -3.62 -12.81
N GLN A 91 -10.49 -2.63 -13.50
CA GLN A 91 -9.10 -2.69 -13.94
C GLN A 91 -8.13 -2.63 -12.75
N ARG A 92 -6.96 -3.25 -12.88
CA ARG A 92 -5.94 -3.30 -11.81
C ARG A 92 -5.52 -1.92 -11.33
N THR A 93 -5.41 -0.97 -12.24
CA THR A 93 -5.09 0.43 -11.92
C THR A 93 -6.16 1.08 -11.05
N VAL A 94 -7.45 0.83 -11.32
CA VAL A 94 -8.56 1.37 -10.51
C VAL A 94 -8.53 0.78 -9.10
N VAL A 95 -8.31 -0.53 -8.96
CA VAL A 95 -8.15 -1.17 -7.65
C VAL A 95 -6.99 -0.55 -6.87
N SER A 96 -5.85 -0.32 -7.54
CA SER A 96 -4.68 0.32 -6.95
C SER A 96 -4.93 1.77 -6.55
N ILE A 97 -5.60 2.57 -7.39
CA ILE A 97 -6.02 3.95 -7.09
C ILE A 97 -6.89 3.98 -5.84
N THR A 98 -7.95 3.17 -5.81
CA THR A 98 -8.88 3.13 -4.67
C THR A 98 -8.17 2.75 -3.39
N GLY A 99 -7.30 1.74 -3.43
CA GLY A 99 -6.55 1.38 -2.23
C GLY A 99 -5.49 2.42 -1.84
N GLY A 100 -4.85 3.10 -2.79
CA GLY A 100 -3.94 4.22 -2.51
C GLY A 100 -4.65 5.37 -1.78
N VAL A 101 -5.84 5.76 -2.23
CA VAL A 101 -6.67 6.76 -1.54
C VAL A 101 -7.07 6.26 -0.15
N MET A 102 -7.57 5.03 -0.04
CA MET A 102 -8.00 4.45 1.25
C MET A 102 -6.84 4.25 2.22
N HIS A 103 -5.62 4.05 1.72
CA HIS A 103 -4.41 4.01 2.54
C HIS A 103 -4.16 5.36 3.22
N ASN A 104 -4.19 6.44 2.45
CA ASN A 104 -4.00 7.79 2.96
C ASN A 104 -5.11 8.20 3.93
N VAL A 105 -6.37 7.82 3.62
CA VAL A 105 -7.51 8.02 4.52
C VAL A 105 -7.28 7.30 5.85
N GLY A 106 -6.85 6.03 5.83
CA GLY A 106 -6.60 5.29 7.06
C GLY A 106 -5.44 5.85 7.89
N GLN A 107 -4.36 6.28 7.24
CA GLN A 107 -3.27 6.98 7.93
C GLN A 107 -3.77 8.28 8.59
N LEU A 108 -4.56 9.07 7.86
CA LEU A 108 -5.11 10.32 8.35
C LEU A 108 -6.05 10.12 9.54
N LEU A 109 -6.94 9.13 9.47
CA LEU A 109 -7.86 8.81 10.58
C LEU A 109 -7.08 8.43 11.85
N ALA A 110 -6.04 7.61 11.72
CA ALA A 110 -5.17 7.28 12.85
C ALA A 110 -4.41 8.51 13.36
N ALA A 111 -3.97 9.41 12.47
CA ALA A 111 -3.32 10.66 12.85
C ALA A 111 -4.25 11.60 13.63
N VAL A 112 -5.50 11.79 13.17
CA VAL A 112 -6.52 12.59 13.87
C VAL A 112 -6.78 12.05 15.28
N ILE A 113 -6.99 10.73 15.39
CA ILE A 113 -7.28 10.08 16.68
C ILE A 113 -6.10 10.19 17.64
N LEU A 114 -4.87 9.94 17.17
CA LEU A 114 -3.70 9.93 18.05
C LEU A 114 -3.20 11.33 18.42
N LEU A 115 -3.29 12.28 17.49
CA LEU A 115 -2.82 13.65 17.69
C LEU A 115 -3.91 14.60 18.21
N HIS A 116 -5.16 14.14 18.32
CA HIS A 116 -6.31 14.92 18.79
C HIS A 116 -6.45 16.27 18.08
N SER A 117 -6.21 16.29 16.76
CA SER A 117 -6.19 17.51 15.96
C SER A 117 -7.11 17.41 14.75
N ASP A 118 -8.25 18.10 14.83
CA ASP A 118 -9.22 18.17 13.73
C ASP A 118 -8.70 18.98 12.54
N ALA A 119 -7.64 19.78 12.73
CA ALA A 119 -6.98 20.51 11.64
C ALA A 119 -6.43 19.57 10.56
N LEU A 120 -6.20 18.29 10.88
CA LEU A 120 -5.71 17.30 9.94
C LEU A 120 -6.72 16.97 8.83
N TYR A 121 -8.04 17.14 9.07
CA TYR A 121 -9.05 16.94 8.01
C TYR A 121 -8.85 17.86 6.81
N PHE A 122 -8.27 19.05 6.99
CA PHE A 122 -7.99 19.98 5.89
C PHE A 122 -6.92 19.44 4.92
N TYR A 123 -6.12 18.44 5.31
CA TYR A 123 -5.15 17.78 4.43
C TYR A 123 -5.76 16.67 3.57
N LEU A 124 -7.00 16.26 3.84
CA LEU A 124 -7.67 15.17 3.15
C LEU A 124 -7.76 15.38 1.62
N PRO A 125 -8.08 16.58 1.08
CA PRO A 125 -8.09 16.82 -0.36
C PRO A 125 -6.73 16.58 -1.02
N VAL A 126 -5.65 17.07 -0.40
CA VAL A 126 -4.27 16.89 -0.88
C VAL A 126 -3.90 15.40 -0.85
N LEU A 127 -4.27 14.71 0.23
CA LEU A 127 -4.03 13.28 0.39
C LEU A 127 -4.81 12.42 -0.61
N MET A 128 -6.02 12.84 -0.99
CA MET A 128 -6.78 12.17 -2.04
C MET A 128 -6.07 12.29 -3.39
N VAL A 129 -5.63 13.49 -3.77
CA VAL A 129 -4.88 13.70 -5.01
C VAL A 129 -3.59 12.88 -5.01
N ALA A 130 -2.83 12.91 -3.91
CA ALA A 130 -1.61 12.12 -3.76
C ALA A 130 -1.90 10.61 -3.87
N GLY A 131 -2.98 10.13 -3.24
CA GLY A 131 -3.40 8.73 -3.27
C GLY A 131 -3.81 8.27 -4.68
N VAL A 132 -4.47 9.14 -5.45
CA VAL A 132 -4.81 8.86 -6.86
C VAL A 132 -3.55 8.77 -7.71
N VAL A 133 -2.64 9.74 -7.60
CA VAL A 133 -1.41 9.77 -8.40
C VAL A 133 -0.52 8.58 -8.05
N ALA A 134 -0.25 8.36 -6.77
CA ALA A 134 0.55 7.22 -6.31
C ALA A 134 -0.12 5.90 -6.68
N GLY A 135 -1.42 5.75 -6.41
CA GLY A 135 -2.18 4.55 -6.72
C GLY A 135 -2.22 4.24 -8.22
N ALA A 136 -2.28 5.24 -9.10
CA ALA A 136 -2.21 5.06 -10.54
C ALA A 136 -0.83 4.54 -10.97
N LEU A 137 0.25 5.17 -10.49
CA LEU A 137 1.62 4.75 -10.79
C LEU A 137 1.90 3.33 -10.28
N ILE A 138 1.53 3.04 -9.03
CA ILE A 138 1.65 1.72 -8.42
C ILE A 138 0.85 0.69 -9.21
N GLY A 139 -0.37 1.03 -9.64
CA GLY A 139 -1.25 0.14 -10.40
C GLY A 139 -0.68 -0.23 -11.77
N LEU A 140 -0.12 0.76 -12.48
CA LEU A 140 0.55 0.54 -13.76
C LEU A 140 1.79 -0.35 -13.59
N VAL A 141 2.69 0.00 -12.67
CA VAL A 141 3.94 -0.74 -12.44
C VAL A 141 3.65 -2.17 -11.98
N SER A 142 2.77 -2.34 -10.99
CA SER A 142 2.38 -3.67 -10.49
C SER A 142 1.67 -4.51 -11.56
N GLY A 143 0.85 -3.89 -12.41
CA GLY A 143 0.20 -4.55 -13.55
C GLY A 143 1.21 -5.14 -14.53
N LEU A 144 2.17 -4.33 -14.98
CA LEU A 144 3.25 -4.75 -15.89
C LEU A 144 4.08 -5.88 -15.29
N ILE A 145 4.43 -5.79 -14.01
CA ILE A 145 5.20 -6.82 -13.31
C ILE A 145 4.39 -8.12 -13.19
N ALA A 146 3.12 -8.04 -12.80
CA ALA A 146 2.26 -9.21 -12.63
C ALA A 146 2.03 -9.96 -13.95
N ASP A 147 1.83 -9.24 -15.07
CA ASP A 147 1.69 -9.87 -16.38
C ASP A 147 2.96 -10.62 -16.79
N ARG A 148 4.14 -10.04 -16.53
CA ARG A 148 5.41 -10.67 -16.86
C ARG A 148 5.71 -11.89 -16.00
N ILE A 149 5.41 -11.84 -14.70
CA ILE A 149 5.53 -12.98 -13.80
C ILE A 149 4.61 -14.13 -14.25
N LYS A 150 3.36 -13.83 -14.63
CA LYS A 150 2.41 -14.84 -15.09
C LYS A 150 2.85 -15.52 -16.37
N LEU A 151 3.48 -14.79 -17.29
CA LEU A 151 4.07 -15.35 -18.51
C LEU A 151 5.20 -16.33 -18.20
N TYR A 152 6.13 -15.96 -17.31
CA TYR A 152 7.22 -16.85 -16.89
C TYR A 152 6.72 -18.10 -16.18
N LEU A 153 5.74 -17.98 -15.28
CA LEU A 153 5.17 -19.13 -14.58
C LEU A 153 4.45 -20.09 -15.53
N ARG A 154 3.78 -19.58 -16.58
CA ARG A 154 3.18 -20.43 -17.62
C ARG A 154 4.23 -21.16 -18.45
N GLN A 155 5.31 -20.49 -18.84
CA GLN A 155 6.39 -21.11 -19.63
C GLN A 155 7.15 -22.19 -18.83
N ALA A 156 7.33 -21.99 -17.52
CA ALA A 156 7.98 -22.97 -16.65
C ALA A 156 7.12 -24.21 -16.37
N GLN A 157 5.80 -24.14 -16.57
CA GLN A 157 4.88 -25.29 -16.46
C GLN A 157 4.75 -26.10 -17.76
N THR A 158 5.25 -25.58 -18.88
CA THR A 158 5.24 -26.25 -20.19
C THR A 158 6.55 -26.96 -20.53
N LEU A 159 7.52 -26.96 -19.62
CA LEU A 159 8.77 -27.73 -19.66
C LEU A 159 8.71 -28.87 -18.64
#